data_AF-A0A3G2HQ31-F1
#
_entry.id   AF-A0A3G2HQ31-F1
#
_cell.length_a   1.000
_cell.length_b   1.000
_cell.length_c   1.000
_cell.angle_alpha   90.00
_cell.angle_beta   90.00
_cell.angle_gamma   90.00
#
_symmetry.space_group_name_H-M   'P 1'
#
loop_
_entity.id
_entity.type
_entity.pdbx_description
1 polymer ?
#
loop_
_entity_poly.entity_id
_entity_poly.type
_entity_poly.pdbx_seq_one_letter_code
_entity_poly.pdbx_strand_id
1 'polypeptide(L)'
;MTPTATLQDSSSQTAEQRQAVSAQALAAADAKPTPSNLNVVDSRAFRQALGHFPTGVAIVTTRCPDGRAVGLTINSFTSLSLEPPLVMWSLVNHSPSLEIFEKCSHFAINVISQEQVPVALGFANSQVKDKFSLVSHVDGEEGVPLLDDCVATFVCENYRQHEGGDHTLFIGRVVRHTTLTEHEPAVFHRGRFANLTTPSGDR
;
A
#
# COMPACT_ATOMS: atom_id res chain seq x y z
N MET A 1 -25.52 7.62 70.12
CA MET A 1 -24.50 8.33 69.31
C MET A 1 -24.31 7.55 68.03
N THR A 2 -24.93 7.99 66.94
CA THR A 2 -24.64 7.53 65.57
C THR A 2 -25.03 8.68 64.64
N PRO A 3 -24.14 9.22 63.78
CA PRO A 3 -24.48 10.33 62.91
C PRO A 3 -25.06 9.83 61.58
N THR A 4 -26.09 10.54 61.11
CA THR A 4 -26.69 10.42 59.78
C THR A 4 -25.73 10.97 58.72
N ALA A 5 -25.37 10.17 57.72
CA ALA A 5 -24.57 10.59 56.58
C ALA A 5 -25.46 11.11 55.45
N THR A 6 -25.20 12.35 55.03
CA THR A 6 -25.84 13.04 53.90
C THR A 6 -25.25 12.53 52.58
N LEU A 7 -26.11 12.04 51.68
CA LEU A 7 -25.77 11.74 50.29
C LEU A 7 -25.63 13.06 49.52
N GLN A 8 -24.42 13.38 49.05
CA GLN A 8 -24.19 14.44 48.07
C GLN A 8 -24.32 13.85 46.66
N ASP A 9 -25.16 14.52 45.88
CA ASP A 9 -25.51 14.25 44.49
C ASP A 9 -24.32 14.52 43.54
N SER A 10 -23.83 13.47 42.88
CA SER A 10 -22.68 13.53 41.96
C SER A 10 -23.08 13.67 40.48
N SER A 11 -24.31 14.12 40.20
CA SER A 11 -24.88 14.06 38.84
C SER A 11 -24.70 15.33 37.99
N SER A 12 -24.08 16.39 38.52
CA SER A 12 -23.95 17.68 37.81
C SER A 12 -22.66 17.88 37.02
N GLN A 13 -21.64 17.02 37.15
CA GLN A 13 -20.34 17.19 36.45
C GLN A 13 -20.31 16.63 35.00
N THR A 14 -21.36 15.97 34.50
CA THR A 14 -21.24 15.15 33.27
C THR A 14 -21.71 15.78 31.96
N ALA A 15 -22.40 16.93 31.97
CA ALA A 15 -22.95 17.54 30.76
C ALA A 15 -22.07 18.69 30.22
N GLU A 16 -21.69 19.63 31.07
CA GLU A 16 -20.83 20.77 30.69
C GLU A 16 -19.44 20.30 30.24
N GLN A 17 -18.90 19.27 30.88
CA GLN A 17 -17.61 18.68 30.53
C GLN A 17 -17.65 17.97 29.16
N ARG A 18 -18.78 17.33 28.80
CA ARG A 18 -18.98 16.73 27.47
C ARG A 18 -19.16 17.80 26.39
N GLN A 19 -19.84 18.90 26.72
CA GLN A 19 -20.09 20.00 25.80
C GLN A 19 -18.81 20.82 25.52
N ALA A 20 -17.96 21.00 26.54
CA ALA A 20 -16.64 21.61 26.40
C ALA A 20 -15.66 20.76 25.57
N VAL A 21 -15.63 19.43 25.77
CA VAL A 21 -14.82 18.50 24.96
C VAL A 21 -15.29 18.46 23.51
N SER A 22 -16.61 18.50 23.27
CA SER A 22 -17.19 18.54 21.93
C SER A 22 -16.89 19.86 21.20
N ALA A 23 -16.95 21.00 21.90
CA ALA A 23 -16.59 22.31 21.34
C ALA A 23 -15.08 22.44 21.04
N GLN A 24 -14.21 21.87 21.88
CA GLN A 24 -12.76 21.78 21.61
C GLN A 24 -12.44 20.87 20.41
N ALA A 25 -13.17 19.77 20.23
CA ALA A 25 -13.02 18.88 19.07
C ALA A 25 -13.45 19.55 17.76
N LEU A 26 -14.48 20.41 17.79
CA LEU A 26 -14.93 21.19 16.64
C LEU A 26 -13.97 22.34 16.29
N ALA A 27 -13.38 23.01 17.29
CA ALA A 27 -12.41 24.09 17.06
C ALA A 27 -11.06 23.58 16.51
N ALA A 28 -10.68 22.34 16.79
CA ALA A 28 -9.46 21.71 16.28
C ALA A 28 -9.55 21.35 14.78
N ALA A 29 -10.75 21.28 14.20
CA ALA A 29 -10.95 20.88 12.81
C ALA A 29 -10.55 21.98 11.79
N ASP A 30 -10.52 23.25 12.19
CA ASP A 30 -10.21 24.41 11.34
C ASP A 30 -8.79 24.99 11.57
N ALA A 31 -8.00 24.43 12.49
CA ALA A 31 -6.65 24.88 12.74
C ALA A 31 -5.67 24.32 11.69
N LYS A 32 -4.96 25.21 10.98
CA LYS A 32 -3.83 24.80 10.13
C LYS A 32 -2.85 23.95 10.97
N PRO A 33 -2.54 22.71 10.57
CA PRO A 33 -1.62 21.88 11.34
C PRO A 33 -0.26 22.59 11.39
N THR A 34 0.12 22.95 12.61
CA THR A 34 1.45 23.50 12.93
C THR A 34 2.33 22.31 13.33
N PRO A 35 3.67 22.32 13.10
CA PRO A 35 4.57 21.19 13.42
C PRO A 35 4.48 20.66 14.87
N SER A 36 3.85 21.41 15.77
CA SER A 36 3.60 21.07 17.17
C SER A 36 2.37 20.16 17.43
N ASN A 37 1.61 19.75 16.40
CA ASN A 37 0.44 18.85 16.53
C ASN A 37 0.76 17.40 16.08
N LEU A 38 1.84 16.82 16.61
CA LEU A 38 2.07 15.37 16.44
C LEU A 38 1.15 14.61 17.39
N ASN A 39 0.20 13.86 16.83
CA ASN A 39 -0.71 13.02 17.61
C ASN A 39 -0.01 11.73 18.04
N VAL A 40 -0.38 11.21 19.21
CA VAL A 40 -0.10 9.81 19.57
C VAL A 40 -0.75 8.91 18.51
N VAL A 41 -0.03 7.86 18.11
CA VAL A 41 -0.45 6.97 17.02
C VAL A 41 -1.79 6.30 17.36
N ASP A 42 -2.83 6.65 16.62
CA ASP A 42 -4.06 5.88 16.46
C ASP A 42 -4.03 5.20 15.09
N SER A 43 -4.36 3.90 15.01
CA SER A 43 -4.21 3.11 13.79
C SER A 43 -4.99 3.67 12.60
N ARG A 44 -6.18 4.25 12.84
CA ARG A 44 -6.99 4.85 11.78
C ARG A 44 -6.39 6.18 11.32
N ALA A 45 -6.04 7.06 12.25
CA ALA A 45 -5.39 8.34 11.96
C ALA A 45 -4.03 8.13 11.25
N PHE A 46 -3.25 7.13 11.67
CA PHE A 46 -1.99 6.76 11.04
C PHE A 46 -2.19 6.28 9.60
N ARG A 47 -3.13 5.36 9.36
CA ARG A 47 -3.46 4.92 7.99
C ARG A 47 -3.94 6.07 7.10
N GLN A 48 -4.73 6.99 7.65
CA GLN A 48 -5.15 8.19 6.92
C GLN A 48 -3.96 9.08 6.58
N ALA A 49 -3.04 9.30 7.53
CA ALA A 49 -1.83 10.08 7.33
C ALA A 49 -0.92 9.46 6.25
N LEU A 50 -0.73 8.14 6.25
CA LEU A 50 0.03 7.44 5.19
C LEU A 50 -0.55 7.70 3.79
N GLY A 51 -1.88 7.78 3.68
CA GLY A 51 -2.56 8.06 2.43
C GLY A 51 -2.27 9.44 1.82
N HIS A 52 -1.65 10.36 2.57
CA HIS A 52 -1.21 11.66 2.04
C HIS A 52 0.10 11.59 1.25
N PHE A 53 0.85 10.48 1.31
CA PHE A 53 1.99 10.23 0.44
C PHE A 53 1.49 9.47 -0.80
N PRO A 54 1.37 10.11 -1.97
CA PRO A 54 0.92 9.43 -3.18
C PRO A 54 1.94 8.36 -3.59
N THR A 55 1.44 7.24 -4.09
CA THR A 55 2.26 6.13 -4.57
C THR A 55 1.87 5.78 -5.99
N GLY A 56 2.81 5.24 -6.77
CA GLY A 56 2.45 4.41 -7.92
C GLY A 56 1.70 3.15 -7.47
N VAL A 57 1.15 2.42 -8.42
CA VAL A 57 0.53 1.11 -8.20
C VAL A 57 1.27 0.07 -9.02
N ALA A 58 1.58 -1.07 -8.41
CA ALA A 58 2.20 -2.19 -9.09
C ALA A 58 1.46 -3.49 -8.81
N ILE A 59 1.65 -4.48 -9.66
CA ILE A 59 1.25 -5.85 -9.41
C ILE A 59 2.52 -6.69 -9.32
N VAL A 60 2.72 -7.31 -8.16
CA VAL A 60 3.78 -8.30 -7.99
C VAL A 60 3.29 -9.66 -8.45
N THR A 61 4.09 -10.35 -9.26
CA THR A 61 3.76 -11.66 -9.84
C THR A 61 4.89 -12.66 -9.62
N THR A 62 4.53 -13.93 -9.48
CA THR A 62 5.46 -15.07 -9.47
C THR A 62 4.72 -16.34 -9.89
N ARG A 63 5.41 -17.47 -9.93
CA ARG A 63 4.82 -18.80 -10.08
C ARG A 63 5.07 -19.67 -8.86
N CYS A 64 4.06 -20.45 -8.50
CA CYS A 64 4.20 -21.55 -7.57
C CYS A 64 5.08 -22.67 -8.17
N PRO A 65 5.63 -23.58 -7.35
CA PRO A 65 6.34 -24.76 -7.84
C PRO A 65 5.51 -25.67 -8.76
N ASP A 66 4.18 -25.65 -8.60
CA ASP A 66 3.23 -26.38 -9.46
C ASP A 66 2.91 -25.66 -10.78
N GLY A 67 3.58 -24.52 -11.06
CA GLY A 67 3.42 -23.73 -12.27
C GLY A 67 2.26 -22.73 -12.23
N ARG A 68 1.41 -22.71 -11.19
CA ARG A 68 0.30 -21.74 -11.12
C ARG A 68 0.83 -20.31 -10.96
N ALA A 69 0.27 -19.39 -11.73
CA ALA A 69 0.56 -17.96 -11.62
C ALA A 69 -0.07 -17.38 -10.35
N VAL A 70 0.68 -16.53 -9.65
CA VAL A 70 0.26 -15.85 -8.43
C VAL A 70 0.59 -14.38 -8.57
N GLY A 71 -0.36 -13.52 -8.20
CA GLY A 71 -0.11 -12.08 -8.17
C GLY A 71 -1.08 -11.32 -7.30
N LEU A 72 -0.64 -10.14 -6.89
CA LEU A 72 -1.44 -9.20 -6.12
C LEU A 72 -0.99 -7.77 -6.36
N THR A 73 -1.94 -6.85 -6.16
CA THR A 73 -1.68 -5.41 -6.22
C THR A 73 -0.97 -4.95 -4.97
N ILE A 74 0.05 -4.13 -5.15
CA ILE A 74 0.84 -3.49 -4.11
C ILE A 74 0.99 -2.00 -4.42
N ASN A 75 1.12 -1.20 -3.38
CA ASN A 75 1.52 0.20 -3.49
C ASN A 75 2.66 0.56 -2.52
N SER A 76 3.32 -0.45 -1.96
CA SER A 76 4.51 -0.34 -1.10
C SER A 76 5.82 -0.43 -1.87
N PHE A 77 5.76 -0.52 -3.21
CA PHE A 77 6.94 -0.58 -4.08
C PHE A 77 7.77 0.71 -3.99
N THR A 78 9.08 0.55 -3.89
CA THR A 78 10.05 1.65 -3.92
C THR A 78 11.40 1.20 -4.46
N SER A 79 12.16 2.13 -5.05
CA SER A 79 13.57 1.90 -5.38
C SER A 79 14.41 1.90 -4.11
N LEU A 80 15.46 1.09 -4.05
CA LEU A 80 16.33 0.96 -2.87
C LEU A 80 17.80 1.29 -3.18
N SER A 81 18.34 0.75 -4.27
CA SER A 81 19.76 0.92 -4.62
C SER A 81 19.95 0.87 -6.13
N LEU A 82 20.96 1.60 -6.64
CA LEU A 82 21.38 1.53 -8.03
C LEU A 82 22.51 0.51 -8.26
N GLU A 83 23.43 0.36 -7.31
CA GLU A 83 24.53 -0.62 -7.38
C GLU A 83 24.72 -1.32 -6.02
N PRO A 84 24.35 -2.61 -5.88
CA PRO A 84 23.61 -3.40 -6.87
C PRO A 84 22.19 -2.84 -7.10
N PRO A 85 21.53 -3.14 -8.23
CA PRO A 85 20.19 -2.64 -8.54
C PRO A 85 19.16 -3.36 -7.67
N LEU A 86 18.63 -2.65 -6.66
CA LEU A 86 17.66 -3.20 -5.70
C LEU A 86 16.37 -2.40 -5.67
N VAL A 87 15.26 -3.12 -5.52
CA VAL A 87 13.93 -2.60 -5.22
C VAL A 87 13.38 -3.23 -3.95
N MET A 88 12.40 -2.59 -3.33
CA MET A 88 11.74 -3.09 -2.13
C MET A 88 10.22 -2.99 -2.25
N TRP A 89 9.51 -3.95 -1.66
CA TRP A 89 8.07 -3.90 -1.42
C TRP A 89 7.72 -4.65 -0.12
N SER A 90 6.46 -4.62 0.29
CA SER A 90 6.00 -5.29 1.50
C SER A 90 4.70 -6.08 1.29
N LEU A 91 4.56 -7.18 2.04
CA LEU A 91 3.36 -8.03 2.06
C LEU A 91 2.88 -8.24 3.49
N VAL A 92 1.58 -8.11 3.72
CA VAL A 92 0.99 -8.36 5.03
C VAL A 92 1.13 -9.83 5.43
N ASN A 93 1.47 -10.09 6.69
CA ASN A 93 1.85 -11.43 7.15
C ASN A 93 0.71 -12.46 7.14
N HIS A 94 -0.55 -12.02 7.08
CA HIS A 94 -1.70 -12.91 6.94
C HIS A 94 -2.14 -13.13 5.48
N SER A 95 -1.36 -12.64 4.51
CA SER A 95 -1.64 -12.88 3.09
C SER A 95 -1.54 -14.37 2.76
N PRO A 96 -2.52 -14.96 2.04
CA PRO A 96 -2.42 -16.35 1.60
C PRO A 96 -1.27 -16.57 0.59
N SER A 97 -0.73 -15.49 0.02
CA SER A 97 0.40 -15.55 -0.92
C SER A 97 1.76 -15.40 -0.23
N LEU A 98 1.83 -15.17 1.09
CA LEU A 98 3.10 -14.87 1.78
C LEU A 98 4.14 -15.96 1.54
N GLU A 99 3.82 -17.20 1.90
CA GLU A 99 4.74 -18.34 1.79
C GLU A 99 5.23 -18.57 0.34
N ILE A 100 4.40 -18.22 -0.65
CA ILE A 100 4.76 -18.33 -2.07
C ILE A 100 5.86 -17.32 -2.40
N PHE A 101 5.73 -16.06 -1.96
CA PHE A 101 6.75 -15.04 -2.19
C PHE A 101 7.98 -15.21 -1.30
N GLU A 102 7.85 -15.78 -0.11
CA GLU A 102 9.00 -16.12 0.73
C GLU A 102 9.91 -17.16 0.07
N LYS A 103 9.30 -18.11 -0.65
CA LYS A 103 10.00 -19.27 -1.24
C LYS A 103 10.30 -19.15 -2.73
N CYS A 104 9.74 -18.16 -3.43
CA CYS A 104 10.00 -18.02 -4.85
C CYS A 104 11.45 -17.60 -5.11
N SER A 105 12.04 -18.11 -6.19
CA SER A 105 13.38 -17.68 -6.63
C SER A 105 13.33 -16.30 -7.27
N HIS A 106 12.25 -16.02 -8.02
CA HIS A 106 12.05 -14.78 -8.75
C HIS A 106 10.63 -14.27 -8.60
N PHE A 107 10.48 -12.96 -8.75
CA PHE A 107 9.20 -12.28 -8.90
C PHE A 107 9.35 -11.14 -9.91
N ALA A 108 8.25 -10.73 -10.52
CA ALA A 108 8.21 -9.50 -11.30
C ALA A 108 7.39 -8.42 -10.59
N ILE A 109 7.84 -7.17 -10.71
CA ILE A 109 7.08 -5.97 -10.35
C ILE A 109 6.59 -5.34 -11.66
N ASN A 110 5.28 -5.31 -11.85
CA ASN A 110 4.63 -4.74 -13.03
C ASN A 110 3.98 -3.42 -12.62
N VAL A 111 4.56 -2.29 -13.00
CA VAL A 111 4.06 -0.95 -12.67
C VAL A 111 2.89 -0.62 -13.60
N ILE A 112 1.72 -0.39 -13.00
CA ILE A 112 0.44 -0.36 -13.69
C ILE A 112 0.21 1.00 -14.35
N SER A 113 -0.25 0.98 -15.61
CA SER A 113 -0.70 2.18 -16.32
C SER A 113 -2.08 2.65 -15.84
N GLN A 114 -2.41 3.91 -16.11
CA GLN A 114 -3.69 4.51 -15.74
C GLN A 114 -4.87 3.78 -16.39
N GLU A 115 -4.69 3.27 -17.60
CA GLU A 115 -5.69 2.49 -18.33
C GLU A 115 -5.97 1.12 -17.67
N GLN A 116 -4.99 0.59 -16.93
CA GLN A 116 -5.03 -0.72 -16.28
C GLN A 116 -5.52 -0.67 -14.82
N VAL A 117 -6.07 0.45 -14.35
CA VAL A 117 -6.70 0.53 -13.01
C VAL A 117 -7.72 -0.59 -12.74
N PRO A 118 -8.58 -1.01 -13.69
CA PRO A 118 -9.47 -2.16 -13.49
C PRO A 118 -8.72 -3.47 -13.19
N VAL A 119 -7.55 -3.70 -13.82
CA VAL A 119 -6.70 -4.86 -13.59
C VAL A 119 -6.14 -4.81 -12.16
N ALA A 120 -5.59 -3.67 -11.73
CA ALA A 120 -5.10 -3.50 -10.37
C ALA A 120 -6.19 -3.71 -9.31
N LEU A 121 -7.43 -3.27 -9.56
CA LEU A 121 -8.55 -3.56 -8.67
C LEU A 121 -8.88 -5.06 -8.59
N GLY A 122 -8.82 -5.76 -9.72
CA GLY A 122 -9.02 -7.20 -9.77
C GLY A 122 -7.94 -7.98 -9.00
N PHE A 123 -6.67 -7.60 -9.15
CA PHE A 123 -5.56 -8.23 -8.44
C PHE A 123 -5.55 -7.91 -6.92
N ALA A 124 -6.20 -6.82 -6.49
CA ALA A 124 -6.42 -6.49 -5.09
C ALA A 124 -7.61 -7.25 -4.46
N ASN A 125 -8.52 -7.79 -5.25
CA ASN A 125 -9.76 -8.41 -4.77
C ASN A 125 -9.58 -9.91 -4.52
N SER A 126 -9.75 -10.34 -3.26
CA SER A 126 -9.63 -11.74 -2.85
C SER A 126 -10.73 -12.66 -3.40
N GLN A 127 -11.84 -12.09 -3.89
CA GLN A 127 -12.97 -12.85 -4.45
C GLN A 127 -12.77 -13.21 -5.92
N VAL A 128 -11.81 -12.59 -6.60
CA VAL A 128 -11.46 -12.92 -7.98
C VAL A 128 -10.63 -14.21 -7.99
N LYS A 129 -11.23 -15.30 -8.48
CA LYS A 129 -10.61 -16.62 -8.51
C LYS A 129 -9.48 -16.69 -9.53
N ASP A 130 -9.72 -16.18 -10.73
CA ASP A 130 -8.74 -16.12 -11.81
C ASP A 130 -8.39 -14.67 -12.09
N LYS A 131 -7.32 -14.18 -11.46
CA LYS A 131 -6.84 -12.81 -11.64
C LYS A 131 -6.13 -12.63 -12.98
N PHE A 132 -5.50 -13.69 -13.49
CA PHE A 132 -4.69 -13.64 -14.71
C PHE A 132 -5.55 -13.66 -15.98
N SER A 133 -6.83 -14.02 -15.89
CA SER A 133 -7.78 -13.79 -17.00
C SER A 133 -8.14 -12.31 -17.22
N LEU A 134 -7.75 -11.41 -16.31
CA LEU A 134 -8.07 -9.98 -16.41
C LEU A 134 -7.09 -9.21 -17.30
N VAL A 135 -5.97 -9.82 -17.69
CA VAL A 135 -4.88 -9.15 -18.40
C VAL A 135 -4.06 -10.15 -19.21
N SER A 136 -3.65 -9.74 -20.40
CA SER A 136 -2.69 -10.51 -21.20
C SER A 136 -1.32 -10.53 -20.50
N HIS A 137 -0.66 -11.68 -20.58
CA HIS A 137 0.65 -11.85 -19.96
C HIS A 137 1.44 -12.95 -20.68
N VAL A 138 2.76 -12.86 -20.54
CA VAL A 138 3.71 -13.86 -21.01
C VAL A 138 4.64 -14.24 -19.88
N ASP A 139 5.27 -15.40 -19.96
CA ASP A 139 6.34 -15.75 -19.04
C ASP A 139 7.67 -15.13 -19.49
N GLY A 140 8.35 -14.47 -18.56
CA GLY A 140 9.74 -14.06 -18.73
C GLY A 140 10.69 -15.25 -18.74
N GLU A 141 11.97 -15.00 -19.05
CA GLU A 141 13.00 -16.04 -19.07
C GLU A 141 13.17 -16.73 -17.69
N GLU A 142 12.89 -16.02 -16.61
CA GLU A 142 12.91 -16.49 -15.23
C GLU A 142 11.64 -17.25 -14.82
N GLY A 143 10.71 -17.45 -15.76
CA GLY A 143 9.46 -18.18 -15.53
C GLY A 143 8.44 -17.43 -14.69
N VAL A 144 8.55 -16.11 -14.56
CA VAL A 144 7.57 -15.27 -13.86
C VAL A 144 6.62 -14.59 -14.84
N PRO A 145 5.33 -14.41 -14.50
CA PRO A 145 4.37 -13.76 -15.40
C PRO A 145 4.70 -12.27 -15.52
N LEU A 146 4.82 -11.78 -16.74
CA LEU A 146 4.99 -10.37 -17.10
C LEU A 146 3.69 -9.87 -17.72
N LEU A 147 3.10 -8.83 -17.14
CA LEU A 147 1.84 -8.29 -17.61
C LEU A 147 2.06 -7.32 -18.77
N ASP A 148 1.23 -7.40 -19.80
CA ASP A 148 1.29 -6.48 -20.94
C ASP A 148 0.88 -5.05 -20.51
N ASP A 149 1.19 -4.04 -21.33
CA ASP A 149 0.78 -2.63 -21.19
C ASP A 149 1.15 -1.92 -19.86
N CYS A 150 2.10 -2.50 -19.11
CA CYS A 150 2.65 -1.89 -17.90
C CYS A 150 3.68 -0.80 -18.24
N VAL A 151 3.67 0.32 -17.53
CA VAL A 151 4.60 1.44 -17.79
C VAL A 151 6.06 1.07 -17.51
N ALA A 152 6.28 0.12 -16.61
CA ALA A 152 7.58 -0.47 -16.34
C ALA A 152 7.42 -1.87 -15.76
N THR A 153 8.35 -2.76 -16.08
CA THR A 153 8.41 -4.10 -15.49
C THR A 153 9.82 -4.37 -15.01
N PHE A 154 9.96 -4.93 -13.80
CA PHE A 154 11.23 -5.32 -13.22
C PHE A 154 11.17 -6.80 -12.86
N VAL A 155 12.06 -7.62 -13.43
CA VAL A 155 12.24 -9.01 -13.01
C VAL A 155 13.34 -9.06 -11.96
N CYS A 156 13.02 -9.67 -10.83
CA CYS A 156 13.85 -9.63 -9.64
C CYS A 156 14.18 -11.04 -9.16
N GLU A 157 15.45 -11.28 -8.84
CA GLU A 157 15.84 -12.33 -7.91
C GLU A 157 15.33 -11.96 -6.50
N ASN A 158 14.78 -12.93 -5.78
CA ASN A 158 14.38 -12.77 -4.39
C ASN A 158 15.63 -12.68 -3.50
N TYR A 159 16.07 -11.45 -3.21
CA TYR A 159 17.41 -11.19 -2.69
C TYR A 159 17.49 -11.28 -1.17
N ARG A 160 16.61 -10.56 -0.46
CA ARG A 160 16.54 -10.56 1.02
C ARG A 160 15.12 -10.30 1.51
N GLN A 161 14.83 -10.79 2.71
CA GLN A 161 13.56 -10.58 3.39
C GLN A 161 13.80 -10.13 4.84
N HIS A 162 12.94 -9.25 5.34
CA HIS A 162 13.03 -8.73 6.70
C HIS A 162 11.65 -8.61 7.33
N GLU A 163 11.55 -8.90 8.64
CA GLU A 163 10.34 -8.61 9.40
C GLU A 163 10.12 -7.09 9.51
N GLY A 164 8.89 -6.65 9.24
CA GLY A 164 8.48 -5.25 9.24
C GLY A 164 7.21 -5.01 10.06
N GLY A 165 7.09 -5.67 11.21
CA GLY A 165 5.89 -5.63 12.05
C GLY A 165 4.81 -6.58 11.52
N ASP A 166 3.67 -6.05 11.08
CA ASP A 166 2.58 -6.84 10.49
C ASP A 166 2.79 -7.17 9.00
N HIS A 167 3.92 -6.74 8.43
CA HIS A 167 4.36 -7.04 7.07
C HIS A 167 5.74 -7.69 7.05
N THR A 168 6.00 -8.43 5.97
CA THR A 168 7.33 -8.87 5.55
C THR A 168 7.80 -7.97 4.44
N LEU A 169 9.02 -7.44 4.57
CA LEU A 169 9.70 -6.65 3.56
C LEU A 169 10.44 -7.59 2.62
N PHE A 170 10.24 -7.40 1.32
CA PHE A 170 10.92 -8.13 0.25
C PHE A 170 11.86 -7.17 -0.47
N ILE A 171 13.13 -7.53 -0.54
CA ILE A 171 14.15 -6.84 -1.34
C ILE A 171 14.43 -7.72 -2.56
N GLY A 172 14.23 -7.16 -3.75
CA GLY A 172 14.51 -7.82 -5.02
C GLY A 172 15.77 -7.24 -5.66
N ARG A 173 16.64 -8.11 -6.18
CA ARG A 173 17.72 -7.68 -7.07
C ARG A 173 17.23 -7.72 -8.50
N VAL A 174 17.20 -6.56 -9.16
CA VAL A 174 16.72 -6.46 -10.54
C VAL A 174 17.73 -7.11 -11.47
N VAL A 175 17.26 -8.09 -12.26
CA VAL A 175 18.07 -8.80 -13.27
C VAL A 175 17.67 -8.44 -14.70
N ARG A 176 16.42 -8.03 -14.91
CA ARG A 176 15.90 -7.50 -16.19
C ARG A 176 14.88 -6.41 -15.93
N HIS A 177 14.74 -5.47 -16.86
CA HIS A 177 13.67 -4.49 -16.80
C HIS A 177 13.23 -4.03 -18.19
N THR A 178 12.01 -3.50 -18.29
CA THR A 178 11.46 -2.83 -19.47
C THR A 178 10.70 -1.58 -19.05
N THR A 179 10.48 -0.67 -19.99
CA THR A 179 9.71 0.57 -19.79
C THR A 179 8.89 0.89 -21.03
N LEU A 180 7.65 1.32 -20.83
CA LEU A 180 6.77 1.88 -21.87
C LEU A 180 6.48 3.33 -21.53
N THR A 181 6.89 4.25 -22.39
CA THR A 181 6.77 5.71 -22.16
C THR A 181 5.49 6.32 -22.74
N GLU A 182 4.70 5.53 -23.48
CA GLU A 182 3.46 5.94 -24.13
C GLU A 182 2.28 6.08 -23.14
N HIS A 183 2.42 5.47 -21.96
CA HIS A 183 1.36 5.37 -20.94
C HIS A 183 1.75 6.10 -19.66
N GLU A 184 0.77 6.74 -19.02
CA GLU A 184 0.94 7.34 -17.70
C GLU A 184 0.71 6.29 -16.60
N PRO A 185 1.45 6.33 -15.48
CA PRO A 185 1.28 5.40 -14.38
C PRO A 185 -0.04 5.65 -13.64
N ALA A 186 -0.64 4.57 -13.13
CA ALA A 186 -1.70 4.67 -12.13
C ALA A 186 -1.13 5.21 -10.81
N VAL A 187 -1.79 6.24 -10.26
CA VAL A 187 -1.44 6.81 -8.95
C VAL A 187 -2.52 6.53 -7.94
N PHE A 188 -2.11 6.17 -6.73
CA PHE A 188 -3.00 5.98 -5.58
C PHE A 188 -2.71 7.04 -4.51
N HIS A 189 -3.75 7.78 -4.12
CA HIS A 189 -3.65 8.88 -3.17
C HIS A 189 -4.94 8.98 -2.35
N ARG A 190 -4.81 9.05 -1.02
CA ARG A 190 -5.92 9.19 -0.06
C ARG A 190 -7.05 8.17 -0.28
N GLY A 191 -6.69 6.93 -0.58
CA GLY A 191 -7.64 5.83 -0.75
C GLY A 191 -8.34 5.80 -2.11
N ARG A 192 -7.86 6.55 -3.11
CA ARG A 192 -8.46 6.64 -4.44
C ARG A 192 -7.39 6.63 -5.53
N PHE A 193 -7.75 6.14 -6.70
CA PHE A 193 -6.96 6.35 -7.91
C PHE A 193 -7.04 7.82 -8.35
N ALA A 194 -5.93 8.35 -8.83
CA ALA A 194 -5.78 9.72 -9.33
C ALA A 194 -4.97 9.71 -10.62
N ASN A 195 -5.18 10.73 -11.45
CA ASN A 195 -4.43 10.91 -12.69
C ASN A 195 -3.24 11.84 -12.42
N LEU A 196 -2.09 11.54 -13.02
CA LEU A 196 -1.04 12.53 -13.17
C LEU A 196 -1.46 13.57 -14.20
N THR A 197 -1.25 14.83 -13.87
CA THR A 197 -1.32 15.92 -14.84
C THR A 197 0.10 16.40 -15.05
N THR A 198 0.68 16.07 -16.21
CA THR A 198 1.96 16.62 -16.63
C THR A 198 1.76 18.11 -16.90
N PRO A 199 2.40 19.03 -16.15
CA PRO A 199 2.31 20.45 -16.44
C PRO A 199 2.89 20.71 -17.83
N SER A 200 2.23 21.53 -18.63
CA SER A 200 2.73 21.95 -19.93
C SER A 200 3.93 22.89 -19.74
N GLY A 201 5.17 22.38 -19.77
CA GLY A 201 6.39 23.18 -19.68
C GLY A 201 7.67 22.37 -19.46
N ASP A 202 8.76 22.81 -20.09
CA ASP A 202 10.06 22.14 -20.24
C ASP A 202 10.63 21.52 -18.95
N ARG A 203 11.20 20.31 -19.10
CA ARG A 203 12.05 19.64 -18.10
C ARG A 203 13.40 20.34 -17.96
#